data_AF-A0A8S2EGZ8-F1
#
_entry.id   AF-A0A8S2EGZ8-F1
#
_cell.length_a   1.000
_cell.length_b   1.000
_cell.length_c   1.000
_cell.angle_alpha   90.00
_cell.angle_beta   90.00
_cell.angle_gamma   90.00
#
_symmetry.space_group_name_H-M   'P 1'
#
loop_
_entity.id
_entity.type
_entity.pdbx_description
1 polymer ?
#
loop_
_entity_poly.entity_id
_entity_poly.type
_entity_poly.pdbx_seq_one_letter_code
_entity_poly.pdbx_strand_id
1 'polypeptide(L)'
;MPLFPLNLPPSLVLGASVLTAISMYVLFGPETKTRRKKGHPTGLINYGNNCFANAILQCLSASSKFITWLENQVSSRVTPLAENLLDLMYSINGKDHRFMSEQPSSSMSSQTVASVIESLRQPQWFRTFEQQDSHEFLLYLLTSLTQCYSSEQQTNLLTSFDKEEKEDDTNRGSTGTNGTLSNIHPLVAPHPFQGLQATQLQCTQCSHKNPITVSLFEILSLTIPERRIQLFGGQKAFTLEELIGNYLKSEMIHDLKCSKCHSLEKKPFKKVTTFTRLPEILCIHIVRTIWSQYEASSTKDM
;
A
#
# COMPACT_ATOMS: atom_id res chain seq x y z
N MET A 1 70.56 -32.19 -31.60
CA MET A 1 69.74 -31.01 -31.26
C MET A 1 69.75 -30.87 -29.74
N PRO A 2 70.31 -29.80 -29.15
CA PRO A 2 70.22 -29.61 -27.71
C PRO A 2 68.85 -29.02 -27.36
N LEU A 3 68.14 -29.65 -26.43
CA LEU A 3 66.97 -29.08 -25.78
C LEU A 3 67.48 -28.05 -24.76
N PHE A 4 67.19 -26.76 -24.99
CA PHE A 4 67.42 -25.72 -24.01
C PHE A 4 66.49 -25.94 -22.81
N PRO A 5 66.99 -25.92 -21.56
CA PRO A 5 66.12 -25.82 -20.40
C PRO A 5 65.52 -24.41 -20.35
N LEU A 6 64.19 -24.32 -20.44
CA LEU A 6 63.43 -23.10 -20.16
C LEU A 6 63.58 -22.74 -18.68
N ASN A 7 64.60 -21.93 -18.36
CA ASN A 7 64.70 -21.26 -17.06
C ASN A 7 63.66 -20.15 -16.99
N LEU A 8 62.46 -20.50 -16.53
CA LEU A 8 61.41 -19.54 -16.19
C LEU A 8 61.80 -18.83 -14.88
N PRO A 9 61.73 -17.49 -14.83
CA PRO A 9 62.05 -16.75 -13.61
C PRO A 9 61.05 -17.12 -12.50
N PRO A 10 61.49 -17.24 -11.23
CA PRO A 10 60.63 -17.67 -10.12
C PRO A 10 59.38 -16.80 -9.93
N SER A 11 59.41 -15.53 -10.36
CA SER A 11 58.27 -14.62 -10.38
C SER A 11 57.14 -15.04 -11.34
N LEU A 12 57.45 -15.71 -12.46
CA LEU A 12 56.44 -16.19 -13.41
C LEU A 12 55.73 -17.45 -12.91
N VAL A 13 56.47 -18.33 -12.21
CA VAL A 13 55.94 -19.55 -11.60
C VAL A 13 54.98 -19.21 -10.45
N LEU A 14 55.35 -18.23 -9.61
CA LEU A 14 54.48 -17.68 -8.57
C LEU A 14 53.21 -17.03 -9.17
N GLY A 15 53.33 -16.21 -10.21
CA GLY A 15 52.19 -15.57 -10.87
C GLY A 15 51.19 -16.57 -11.46
N ALA A 16 51.67 -17.64 -12.10
CA ALA A 16 50.83 -18.70 -12.65
C ALA A 16 50.11 -19.51 -11.55
N SER A 17 50.78 -19.78 -10.43
CA SER A 17 50.21 -20.51 -9.28
C SER A 17 49.13 -19.70 -8.54
N VAL A 18 49.30 -18.38 -8.45
CA VAL A 18 48.31 -17.49 -7.83
C VAL A 18 47.08 -17.35 -8.73
N LEU A 19 47.25 -17.17 -10.04
CA LEU A 19 46.12 -17.09 -10.98
C LEU A 19 45.30 -18.39 -11.03
N THR A 20 45.96 -19.55 -10.97
CA THR A 20 45.27 -20.85 -10.93
C THR A 20 44.55 -21.08 -9.61
N ALA A 21 45.14 -20.69 -8.47
CA ALA A 21 44.48 -20.75 -7.17
C ALA A 21 43.25 -19.82 -7.09
N ILE A 22 43.35 -18.60 -7.64
CA ILE A 22 42.22 -17.66 -7.73
C ILE A 22 41.13 -18.23 -8.64
N SER A 23 41.48 -18.74 -9.83
CA SER A 23 40.51 -19.39 -10.73
C SER A 23 39.85 -20.61 -10.08
N MET A 24 40.58 -21.43 -9.33
CA MET A 24 39.99 -22.55 -8.60
C MET A 24 39.10 -22.10 -7.44
N TYR A 25 39.43 -21.01 -6.74
CA TYR A 25 38.56 -20.46 -5.70
C TYR A 25 37.31 -19.80 -6.27
N VAL A 26 37.38 -19.20 -7.46
CA VAL A 26 36.20 -18.62 -8.14
C VAL A 26 35.31 -19.72 -8.74
N LEU A 27 35.89 -20.79 -9.28
CA LEU A 27 35.14 -21.89 -9.92
C LEU A 27 34.65 -22.95 -8.93
N PHE A 28 35.40 -23.21 -7.86
CA PHE A 28 35.15 -24.30 -6.90
C PHE A 28 35.17 -23.83 -5.44
N GLY A 29 35.25 -22.51 -5.19
CA GLY A 29 35.14 -21.97 -3.85
C GLY A 29 33.81 -22.39 -3.22
N PRO A 30 33.79 -22.60 -1.90
CA PRO A 30 32.57 -22.99 -1.22
C PRO A 30 31.51 -21.91 -1.48
N GLU A 31 30.40 -22.28 -2.11
CA GLU A 31 29.19 -21.45 -2.08
C GLU A 31 28.94 -21.16 -0.61
N THR A 32 29.11 -19.91 -0.20
CA THR A 32 28.63 -19.45 1.10
C THR A 32 27.11 -19.44 1.02
N LYS A 33 26.50 -20.63 1.08
CA LYS A 33 25.10 -20.78 1.43
C LYS A 33 25.01 -20.23 2.83
N THR A 34 24.71 -18.95 2.94
CA THR A 34 24.28 -18.34 4.19
C THR A 34 23.09 -19.18 4.64
N ARG A 35 23.34 -20.11 5.56
CA ARG A 35 22.27 -20.92 6.16
C ARG A 35 21.27 -19.92 6.70
N ARG A 36 20.09 -19.84 6.06
CA ARG A 36 18.95 -19.06 6.54
C ARG A 36 18.77 -19.43 8.01
N LYS A 37 19.08 -18.52 8.93
CA LYS A 37 18.85 -18.74 10.34
C LYS A 37 17.34 -18.78 10.53
N LYS A 38 16.80 -19.95 10.83
CA LYS A 38 15.36 -20.15 11.05
C LYS A 38 14.86 -19.14 12.08
N GLY A 39 13.71 -18.52 11.82
CA GLY A 39 13.11 -17.50 12.70
C GLY A 39 13.75 -16.11 12.68
N HIS A 40 14.65 -15.80 11.75
CA HIS A 40 15.15 -14.42 11.58
C HIS A 40 14.50 -13.77 10.37
N PRO A 41 14.06 -12.50 10.47
CA PRO A 41 13.56 -11.75 9.32
C PRO A 41 14.57 -11.70 8.18
N THR A 42 14.12 -11.94 6.94
CA THR A 42 14.96 -11.94 5.75
C THR A 42 14.65 -10.76 4.83
N GLY A 43 15.68 -10.23 4.16
CA GLY A 43 15.51 -9.23 3.11
C GLY A 43 14.81 -9.79 1.86
N LEU A 44 14.25 -8.88 1.04
CA LEU A 44 13.68 -9.21 -0.27
C LEU A 44 14.68 -8.84 -1.37
N ILE A 45 14.84 -9.74 -2.34
CA ILE A 45 15.71 -9.51 -3.50
C ILE A 45 15.04 -8.51 -4.45
N ASN A 46 15.79 -7.48 -4.86
CA ASN A 46 15.34 -6.55 -5.88
C ASN A 46 15.72 -7.08 -7.27
N TYR A 47 14.72 -7.42 -8.09
CA TYR A 47 14.90 -7.95 -9.44
C TYR A 47 14.87 -6.86 -10.53
N GLY A 48 14.92 -5.59 -10.12
CA GLY A 48 14.83 -4.42 -11.00
C GLY A 48 13.56 -3.62 -10.69
N ASN A 49 13.75 -2.38 -10.25
CA ASN A 49 12.70 -1.38 -9.98
C ASN A 49 11.54 -1.79 -9.06
N ASN A 50 11.63 -2.90 -8.34
CA ASN A 50 10.58 -3.36 -7.40
C ASN A 50 10.82 -2.93 -5.94
N CYS A 51 11.78 -2.04 -5.67
CA CYS A 51 12.12 -1.61 -4.32
C CYS A 51 10.95 -0.93 -3.59
N PHE A 52 10.07 -0.22 -4.31
CA PHE A 52 8.87 0.38 -3.75
C PHE A 52 7.94 -0.68 -3.13
N ALA A 53 7.76 -1.83 -3.81
CA ALA A 53 6.96 -2.94 -3.32
C ALA A 53 7.67 -3.68 -2.19
N ASN A 54 8.97 -3.94 -2.34
CA ASN A 54 9.76 -4.61 -1.30
C ASN A 54 9.70 -3.88 0.03
N ALA A 55 9.82 -2.54 0.01
CA ALA A 55 9.76 -1.72 1.23
C ALA A 55 8.39 -1.86 1.92
N ILE A 56 7.29 -1.76 1.17
CA ILE A 56 5.94 -1.90 1.72
C ILE A 56 5.71 -3.31 2.26
N LEU A 57 6.08 -4.35 1.52
CA LEU A 57 5.87 -5.74 1.92
C LEU A 57 6.68 -6.09 3.17
N GLN A 58 7.89 -5.57 3.32
CA GLN A 58 8.67 -5.68 4.56
C GLN A 58 7.97 -5.00 5.74
N CYS A 59 7.47 -3.77 5.56
CA CYS A 59 6.73 -3.05 6.60
C CYS A 59 5.47 -3.80 7.03
N LEU A 60 4.69 -4.33 6.09
CA LEU A 60 3.48 -5.09 6.40
C LEU A 60 3.82 -6.43 7.10
N SER A 61 4.90 -7.09 6.69
CA SER A 61 5.39 -8.33 7.31
C SER A 61 5.85 -8.15 8.76
N ALA A 62 6.19 -6.93 9.17
CA ALA A 62 6.53 -6.62 10.55
C ALA A 62 5.28 -6.40 11.44
N SER A 63 4.08 -6.27 10.85
CA SER A 63 2.84 -6.00 11.59
C SER A 63 2.09 -7.29 11.91
N SER A 64 2.15 -7.72 13.18
CA SER A 64 1.38 -8.87 13.68
C SER A 64 -0.12 -8.70 13.49
N LYS A 65 -0.63 -7.47 13.69
CA LYS A 65 -2.04 -7.14 13.49
C LYS A 65 -2.49 -7.34 12.04
N PHE A 66 -1.65 -6.95 11.08
CA PHE A 66 -1.96 -7.17 9.67
C PHE A 66 -1.89 -8.65 9.30
N ILE A 67 -0.85 -9.35 9.75
CA ILE A 67 -0.69 -10.79 9.52
C ILE A 67 -1.88 -11.57 10.08
N THR A 68 -2.27 -11.34 11.33
CA THR A 68 -3.42 -12.03 11.95
C THR A 68 -4.73 -11.70 11.25
N TRP A 69 -4.92 -10.46 10.80
CA TRP A 69 -6.08 -10.13 9.98
C TRP A 69 -6.06 -10.94 8.66
N LEU A 70 -4.92 -11.01 7.98
CA LEU A 70 -4.77 -11.73 6.70
C LEU A 70 -4.95 -13.25 6.89
N GLU A 71 -4.41 -13.83 7.96
CA GLU A 71 -4.63 -15.23 8.36
C GLU A 71 -6.13 -15.54 8.47
N ASN A 72 -6.89 -14.66 9.13
CA ASN A 72 -8.34 -14.82 9.28
C ASN A 72 -9.07 -14.71 7.92
N GLN A 73 -8.64 -13.77 7.05
CA GLN A 73 -9.21 -13.64 5.70
C GLN A 73 -8.96 -14.90 4.86
N VAL A 74 -7.73 -15.40 4.84
CA VAL A 74 -7.34 -16.61 4.09
C VAL A 74 -8.07 -17.84 4.65
N SER A 75 -8.19 -17.95 5.97
CA SER A 75 -8.94 -19.04 6.63
C SER A 75 -10.44 -19.01 6.28
N SER A 76 -11.01 -17.81 6.12
CA SER A 76 -12.40 -17.66 5.68
C SER A 76 -12.57 -18.00 4.21
N ARG A 77 -11.63 -17.57 3.34
CA ARG A 77 -11.60 -17.88 1.92
C ARG A 77 -10.22 -17.59 1.33
N VAL A 78 -9.67 -18.60 0.69
CA VAL A 78 -8.39 -18.49 -0.02
C VAL A 78 -8.58 -17.68 -1.29
N THR A 79 -7.72 -16.70 -1.51
CA THR A 79 -7.60 -15.97 -2.78
C THR A 79 -6.13 -15.95 -3.19
N PRO A 80 -5.80 -15.97 -4.50
CA PRO A 80 -4.41 -15.99 -4.94
C PRO A 80 -3.57 -14.84 -4.35
N LEU A 81 -4.15 -13.64 -4.27
CA LEU A 81 -3.46 -12.47 -3.69
C LEU A 81 -3.20 -12.65 -2.19
N ALA A 82 -4.22 -13.03 -1.41
CA ALA A 82 -4.08 -13.13 0.03
C ALA A 82 -3.17 -14.30 0.45
N GLU A 83 -3.27 -15.43 -0.26
CA GLU A 83 -2.42 -16.60 -0.06
C GLU A 83 -0.95 -16.27 -0.35
N ASN A 84 -0.65 -15.76 -1.55
CA ASN A 84 0.72 -15.39 -1.94
C ASN A 84 1.31 -14.31 -1.02
N LEU A 85 0.49 -13.36 -0.57
CA LEU A 85 0.92 -12.33 0.37
C LEU A 85 1.24 -12.92 1.75
N LEU A 86 0.37 -13.77 2.30
CA LEU A 86 0.58 -14.42 3.60
C LEU A 86 1.82 -15.33 3.57
N ASP A 87 1.96 -16.08 2.49
CA ASP A 87 3.11 -16.91 2.22
C ASP A 87 4.42 -16.10 2.19
N LEU A 88 4.44 -15.00 1.45
CA LEU A 88 5.60 -14.11 1.44
C LEU A 88 5.92 -13.57 2.84
N MET A 89 4.91 -13.18 3.62
CA MET A 89 5.09 -12.66 4.98
C MET A 89 5.68 -13.70 5.93
N TYR A 90 5.27 -14.97 5.82
CA TYR A 90 5.87 -16.05 6.60
C TYR A 90 7.30 -16.35 6.18
N SER A 91 7.57 -16.36 4.87
CA SER A 91 8.93 -16.52 4.35
C SER A 91 9.85 -15.40 4.87
N ILE A 92 9.40 -14.13 4.78
CA ILE A 92 10.12 -12.97 5.34
C ILE A 92 10.40 -13.17 6.82
N ASN A 93 9.42 -13.63 7.60
CA ASN A 93 9.55 -13.82 9.04
C ASN A 93 10.27 -15.13 9.45
N GLY A 94 10.76 -15.92 8.48
CA GLY A 94 11.44 -17.19 8.74
C GLY A 94 10.54 -18.25 9.40
N LYS A 95 9.22 -18.17 9.19
CA LYS A 95 8.23 -19.15 9.63
C LYS A 95 8.01 -20.20 8.53
N ASP A 96 7.88 -21.47 8.90
CA ASP A 96 7.55 -22.53 7.92
C ASP A 96 6.11 -22.35 7.43
N HIS A 97 5.92 -22.47 6.11
CA HIS A 97 4.59 -22.50 5.49
C HIS A 97 3.84 -23.74 5.96
N ARG A 98 2.83 -23.54 6.80
CA ARG A 98 1.89 -24.60 7.20
C ARG A 98 0.43 -24.24 7.00
N PHE A 99 0.14 -23.19 6.26
CA PHE A 99 -1.22 -22.98 5.77
C PHE A 99 -1.42 -23.86 4.53
N MET A 100 -1.93 -25.06 4.78
CA MET A 100 -2.75 -25.87 3.87
C MET A 100 -2.13 -26.67 2.71
N SER A 101 -0.83 -27.01 2.69
CA SER A 101 -0.36 -28.10 1.81
C SER A 101 0.10 -29.32 2.59
N GLU A 102 -0.71 -30.38 2.60
CA GLU A 102 -0.29 -31.75 2.93
C GLU A 102 0.61 -32.36 1.84
N GLN A 103 0.88 -31.64 0.74
CA GLN A 103 1.77 -32.08 -0.32
C GLN A 103 3.10 -31.33 -0.25
N PRO A 104 4.23 -32.01 -0.02
CA PRO A 104 5.54 -31.40 -0.11
C PRO A 104 5.85 -31.18 -1.60
N SER A 105 5.47 -30.03 -2.15
CA SER A 105 5.94 -29.63 -3.46
C SER A 105 7.44 -29.33 -3.35
N SER A 106 8.25 -30.24 -3.90
CA SER A 106 9.71 -30.14 -4.01
C SER A 106 10.18 -29.07 -4.99
N SER A 107 9.36 -28.05 -5.27
CA SER A 107 9.78 -26.89 -6.03
C SER A 107 10.22 -25.85 -5.03
N MET A 108 11.48 -25.41 -5.13
CA MET A 108 11.93 -24.17 -4.53
C MET A 108 11.06 -23.05 -5.11
N SER A 109 9.86 -22.85 -4.56
CA SER A 109 9.01 -21.75 -4.97
C SER A 109 9.82 -20.51 -4.63
N SER A 110 10.21 -19.79 -5.68
CA SER A 110 10.72 -18.44 -5.56
C SER A 110 9.60 -17.63 -4.90
N GLN A 111 9.57 -17.65 -3.57
CA GLN A 111 8.75 -16.85 -2.68
C GLN A 111 9.20 -15.40 -2.86
N THR A 112 8.84 -14.87 -4.02
CA THR A 112 9.33 -13.61 -4.53
C THR A 112 8.15 -12.67 -4.60
N VAL A 113 8.43 -11.39 -4.40
CA VAL A 113 7.49 -10.28 -4.58
C VAL A 113 6.72 -10.36 -5.90
N ALA A 114 7.29 -10.99 -6.92
CA ALA A 114 6.66 -11.29 -8.20
C ALA A 114 5.31 -12.03 -8.07
N SER A 115 5.18 -13.05 -7.21
CA SER A 115 3.91 -13.79 -7.08
C SER A 115 2.79 -12.92 -6.52
N VAL A 116 3.12 -12.03 -5.58
CA VAL A 116 2.19 -11.04 -5.05
C VAL A 116 1.80 -10.04 -6.14
N ILE A 117 2.77 -9.51 -6.88
CA ILE A 117 2.54 -8.56 -7.98
C ILE A 117 1.72 -9.21 -9.10
N GLU A 118 1.96 -10.45 -9.47
CA GLU A 118 1.20 -11.17 -10.51
C GLU A 118 -0.24 -11.46 -10.07
N SER A 119 -0.46 -11.66 -8.76
CA SER A 119 -1.79 -11.92 -8.19
C SER A 119 -2.67 -10.67 -8.08
N LEU A 120 -2.06 -9.49 -8.02
CA LEU A 120 -2.78 -8.25 -8.23
C LEU A 120 -3.30 -8.27 -9.67
N ARG A 121 -4.62 -8.10 -9.87
CA ARG A 121 -5.23 -8.03 -11.21
C ARG A 121 -4.84 -6.69 -11.88
N GLN A 122 -3.58 -6.61 -12.29
CA GLN A 122 -2.85 -5.36 -12.51
C GLN A 122 -3.51 -4.41 -13.53
N PRO A 123 -3.57 -3.09 -13.25
CA PRO A 123 -3.61 -2.08 -14.30
C PRO A 123 -2.30 -2.10 -15.11
N GLN A 124 -2.37 -1.70 -16.38
CA GLN A 124 -1.26 -1.87 -17.34
C GLN A 124 0.07 -1.20 -16.93
N TRP A 125 0.06 -0.21 -16.03
CA TRP A 125 1.24 0.54 -15.62
C TRP A 125 2.18 -0.23 -14.66
N PHE A 126 1.74 -1.32 -14.04
CA PHE A 126 2.64 -2.20 -13.25
C PHE A 126 3.51 -3.12 -14.12
N ARG A 127 3.24 -3.19 -15.43
CA ARG A 127 4.01 -4.00 -16.38
C ARG A 127 5.24 -3.26 -16.92
N THR A 128 5.41 -1.99 -16.56
CA THR A 128 6.63 -1.26 -16.90
C THR A 128 7.70 -1.64 -15.89
N PHE A 129 8.91 -1.97 -16.37
CA PHE A 129 10.08 -2.16 -15.51
C PHE A 129 10.56 -0.81 -14.98
N GLU A 130 9.67 0.02 -14.44
CA GLU A 130 9.92 1.40 -14.01
C GLU A 130 9.75 1.56 -12.50
N GLN A 131 10.32 2.63 -11.97
CA GLN A 131 10.12 3.00 -10.56
C GLN A 131 8.69 3.50 -10.37
N GLN A 132 8.05 3.08 -9.28
CA GLN A 132 6.67 3.44 -8.93
C GLN A 132 6.61 4.07 -7.53
N ASP A 133 5.52 4.78 -7.24
CA ASP A 133 5.26 5.32 -5.91
C ASP A 133 4.82 4.21 -4.94
N SER A 134 5.57 4.05 -3.85
CA SER A 134 5.27 3.10 -2.77
C SER A 134 3.90 3.35 -2.10
N HIS A 135 3.46 4.61 -2.02
CA HIS A 135 2.16 4.98 -1.46
C HIS A 135 1.03 4.47 -2.36
N GLU A 136 1.16 4.64 -3.68
CA GLU A 136 0.18 4.14 -4.64
C GLU A 136 0.12 2.61 -4.63
N PHE A 137 1.27 1.93 -4.57
CA PHE A 137 1.31 0.47 -4.43
C PHE A 137 0.58 -0.01 -3.17
N LEU A 138 0.80 0.63 -2.02
CA LEU A 138 0.12 0.26 -0.78
C LEU A 138 -1.41 0.44 -0.90
N LEU A 139 -1.86 1.59 -1.41
CA LEU A 139 -3.29 1.85 -1.59
C LEU A 139 -3.93 0.83 -2.54
N TYR A 140 -3.25 0.52 -3.64
CA TYR A 140 -3.72 -0.46 -4.62
C TYR A 140 -3.76 -1.88 -4.04
N LEU A 141 -2.76 -2.27 -3.24
CA LEU A 141 -2.74 -3.56 -2.52
C LEU A 141 -3.92 -3.69 -1.55
N LEU A 142 -4.15 -2.68 -0.71
CA LEU A 142 -5.26 -2.67 0.27
C LEU A 142 -6.62 -2.70 -0.44
N THR A 143 -6.79 -1.89 -1.49
CA THR A 143 -8.01 -1.87 -2.31
C THR A 143 -8.25 -3.23 -2.95
N SER A 144 -7.22 -3.86 -3.51
CA SER A 144 -7.31 -5.16 -4.16
C SER A 144 -7.70 -6.27 -3.17
N LEU A 145 -7.12 -6.25 -1.96
CA LEU A 145 -7.52 -7.15 -0.88
C LEU A 145 -8.98 -6.94 -0.51
N THR A 146 -9.41 -5.71 -0.25
CA THR A 146 -10.81 -5.39 0.08
C THR A 146 -11.76 -5.87 -1.02
N GLN A 147 -11.44 -5.61 -2.29
CA GLN A 147 -12.26 -6.06 -3.43
C GLN A 147 -12.36 -7.56 -3.53
N CYS A 148 -11.24 -8.29 -3.34
CA CYS A 148 -11.23 -9.75 -3.36
C CYS A 148 -12.33 -10.30 -2.45
N TYR A 149 -12.48 -9.75 -1.24
CA TYR A 149 -13.46 -10.20 -0.26
C TYR A 149 -14.84 -9.54 -0.36
N SER A 150 -14.98 -8.40 -1.05
CA SER A 150 -16.27 -7.68 -1.18
C SER A 150 -17.15 -8.18 -2.33
N SER A 151 -16.56 -8.53 -3.48
CA SER A 151 -17.31 -8.74 -4.73
C SER A 151 -18.27 -9.94 -4.74
N GLU A 152 -18.16 -10.86 -3.79
CA GLU A 152 -18.93 -12.13 -3.81
C GLU A 152 -20.05 -12.17 -2.75
N GLN A 153 -20.04 -11.27 -1.77
CA GLN A 153 -21.19 -11.14 -0.86
C GLN A 153 -22.37 -10.44 -1.54
N GLN A 154 -22.10 -9.60 -2.55
CA GLN A 154 -23.14 -9.01 -3.38
C GLN A 154 -23.82 -10.08 -4.26
N THR A 155 -23.10 -11.08 -4.75
CA THR A 155 -23.69 -12.21 -5.50
C THR A 155 -24.44 -13.20 -4.60
N ASN A 156 -23.98 -13.42 -3.37
CA ASN A 156 -24.67 -14.25 -2.38
C ASN A 156 -25.93 -13.58 -1.81
N LEU A 157 -25.94 -12.25 -1.67
CA LEU A 157 -27.14 -11.50 -1.30
C LEU A 157 -28.18 -11.51 -2.42
N LEU A 158 -27.78 -11.25 -3.67
CA LEU A 158 -28.70 -11.26 -4.82
C LEU A 158 -29.35 -12.64 -5.02
N THR A 159 -28.60 -13.73 -4.87
CA THR A 159 -29.15 -15.10 -4.96
C THR A 159 -30.03 -15.52 -3.77
N SER A 160 -29.94 -14.82 -2.64
CA SER A 160 -30.81 -15.04 -1.48
C SER A 160 -32.16 -14.30 -1.59
N PHE A 161 -32.23 -13.19 -2.35
CA PHE A 161 -33.49 -12.48 -2.62
C PHE A 161 -34.35 -13.17 -3.69
N ASP A 162 -33.76 -13.93 -4.61
CA ASP A 162 -34.49 -14.66 -5.66
C ASP A 162 -35.30 -15.88 -5.15
N LYS A 163 -35.25 -16.20 -3.85
CA LYS A 163 -35.97 -17.35 -3.25
C LYS A 163 -37.20 -16.97 -2.43
N GLU A 164 -37.52 -15.70 -2.24
CA GLU A 164 -38.63 -15.26 -1.38
C GLU A 164 -39.74 -14.43 -2.07
N GLU A 165 -39.86 -14.48 -3.41
CA GLU A 165 -41.03 -13.90 -4.08
C GLU A 165 -42.03 -14.97 -4.53
N LYS A 166 -42.89 -15.39 -3.59
CA LYS A 166 -44.27 -15.80 -3.88
C LYS A 166 -45.22 -15.12 -2.87
N GLU A 167 -46.15 -14.32 -3.43
CA GLU A 167 -47.34 -13.69 -2.81
C GLU A 167 -47.01 -12.54 -1.84
N ASP A 168 -47.65 -11.37 -1.82
CA ASP A 168 -49.00 -10.97 -2.23
C ASP A 168 -49.08 -9.44 -2.45
N ASP A 169 -50.18 -9.01 -3.06
CA ASP A 169 -50.55 -7.70 -3.58
C ASP A 169 -50.91 -6.65 -2.49
N THR A 170 -51.04 -5.38 -2.90
CA THR A 170 -51.67 -4.20 -2.23
C THR A 170 -50.83 -3.10 -1.55
N ASN A 171 -50.58 -2.03 -2.32
CA ASN A 171 -50.98 -0.62 -2.08
C ASN A 171 -50.64 0.09 -0.73
N ARG A 172 -49.70 1.07 -0.73
CA ARG A 172 -49.89 2.44 -0.15
C ARG A 172 -48.68 3.38 -0.32
N GLY A 173 -49.00 4.67 -0.41
CA GLY A 173 -48.10 5.76 -0.81
C GLY A 173 -47.09 6.29 0.23
N SER A 174 -46.25 7.17 -0.30
CA SER A 174 -45.59 8.32 0.35
C SER A 174 -44.50 8.02 1.38
N THR A 175 -43.27 8.47 1.11
CA THR A 175 -42.59 9.62 1.78
C THR A 175 -41.08 9.57 1.50
N GLY A 176 -40.49 10.74 1.24
CA GLY A 176 -39.13 10.94 0.76
C GLY A 176 -38.04 10.25 1.59
N THR A 177 -37.09 9.64 0.89
CA THR A 177 -35.91 9.02 1.48
C THR A 177 -34.83 10.06 1.69
N ASN A 178 -34.62 10.41 2.96
CA ASN A 178 -33.40 11.05 3.42
C ASN A 178 -32.22 10.14 3.09
N GLY A 179 -31.34 10.60 2.20
CA GLY A 179 -30.05 9.98 1.92
C GLY A 179 -29.13 10.06 3.14
N THR A 180 -29.39 9.21 4.14
CA THR A 180 -28.48 8.93 5.24
C THR A 180 -27.85 7.60 4.89
N LEU A 181 -26.52 7.57 4.84
CA LEU A 181 -25.73 6.36 4.63
C LEU A 181 -25.82 5.48 5.89
N SER A 182 -27.03 5.02 6.23
CA SER A 182 -27.24 4.02 7.26
C SER A 182 -26.91 2.66 6.66
N ASN A 183 -25.94 1.98 7.27
CA ASN A 183 -25.60 0.56 7.07
C ASN A 183 -24.74 0.22 5.85
N ILE A 184 -23.57 0.86 5.70
CA ILE A 184 -22.43 0.13 5.16
C ILE A 184 -21.74 -0.54 6.36
N HIS A 185 -22.33 -1.61 6.88
CA HIS A 185 -21.55 -2.62 7.59
C HIS A 185 -20.81 -3.39 6.51
N PRO A 186 -19.48 -3.30 6.40
CA PRO A 186 -18.77 -4.23 5.55
C PRO A 186 -19.03 -5.62 6.13
N LEU A 187 -19.69 -6.48 5.34
CA LEU A 187 -19.89 -7.90 5.65
C LEU A 187 -18.55 -8.66 5.69
N VAL A 188 -17.45 -8.00 5.34
CA VAL A 188 -16.05 -8.41 5.47
C VAL A 188 -15.43 -7.69 6.66
N ALA A 189 -14.67 -8.39 7.51
CA ALA A 189 -13.95 -7.72 8.59
C ALA A 189 -12.98 -6.67 7.99
N PRO A 190 -13.14 -5.38 8.34
CA PRO A 190 -12.34 -4.30 7.76
C PRO A 190 -10.85 -4.54 8.00
N HIS A 191 -10.01 -4.22 7.02
CA HIS A 191 -8.56 -4.33 7.23
C HIS A 191 -8.11 -3.34 8.33
N PRO A 192 -7.04 -3.66 9.08
CA PRO A 192 -6.70 -2.96 10.32
C PRO A 192 -6.23 -1.51 10.14
N PHE A 193 -6.04 -1.06 8.90
CA PHE A 193 -5.71 0.34 8.57
C PHE A 193 -6.94 1.25 8.49
N GLN A 194 -8.15 0.69 8.55
CA GLN A 194 -9.37 1.45 8.30
C GLN A 194 -9.87 2.21 9.54
N GLY A 195 -9.77 3.53 9.49
CA GLY A 195 -10.33 4.47 10.47
C GLY A 195 -11.59 5.19 9.97
N LEU A 196 -12.15 6.06 10.80
CA LEU A 196 -13.28 6.93 10.47
C LEU A 196 -12.95 8.39 10.78
N GLN A 197 -13.32 9.27 9.86
CA GLN A 197 -13.26 10.72 10.01
C GLN A 197 -14.65 11.33 9.79
N ALA A 198 -14.91 12.43 10.49
CA ALA A 198 -16.12 13.24 10.32
C ALA A 198 -15.77 14.60 9.75
N THR A 199 -16.52 15.03 8.74
CA THR A 199 -16.45 16.35 8.13
C THR A 199 -17.74 17.12 8.38
N GLN A 200 -17.62 18.38 8.79
CA GLN A 200 -18.74 19.31 8.86
C GLN A 200 -18.44 20.56 8.03
N LEU A 201 -19.40 20.96 7.19
CA LEU A 201 -19.35 22.20 6.42
C LEU A 201 -20.28 23.24 7.05
N GLN A 202 -19.79 24.46 7.22
CA GLN A 202 -20.58 25.60 7.69
C GLN A 202 -20.48 26.75 6.69
N CYS A 203 -21.62 27.19 6.14
CA CYS A 203 -21.69 28.37 5.28
C CYS A 203 -21.28 29.61 6.09
N THR A 204 -20.32 30.41 5.62
CA THR A 204 -19.87 31.58 6.38
C THR A 204 -20.76 32.81 6.21
N GLN A 205 -21.74 32.76 5.30
CA GLN A 205 -22.69 33.86 5.06
C GLN A 205 -23.91 33.75 5.96
N CYS A 206 -24.56 32.58 6.00
CA CYS A 206 -25.78 32.36 6.79
C CYS A 206 -25.55 31.51 8.05
N SER A 207 -24.32 31.07 8.32
CA SER A 207 -23.96 30.18 9.44
C SER A 207 -24.66 28.81 9.45
N HIS A 208 -25.38 28.44 8.39
CA HIS A 208 -25.98 27.12 8.28
C HIS A 208 -24.89 26.03 8.26
N LYS A 209 -25.07 25.01 9.10
CA LYS A 209 -24.22 23.83 9.17
C LYS A 209 -24.87 22.68 8.40
N ASN A 210 -24.13 22.12 7.45
CA ASN A 210 -24.53 20.90 6.78
C ASN A 210 -24.46 19.72 7.78
N PRO A 211 -25.23 18.63 7.54
CA PRO A 211 -25.08 17.39 8.28
C PRO A 211 -23.62 16.94 8.31
N ILE A 212 -23.22 16.35 9.44
CA ILE A 212 -21.88 15.77 9.57
C ILE A 212 -21.82 14.55 8.65
N THR A 213 -20.83 14.54 7.76
CA THR A 213 -20.55 13.39 6.90
C THR A 213 -19.42 12.56 7.52
N VAL A 214 -19.66 11.27 7.72
CA VAL A 214 -18.64 10.33 8.20
C VAL A 214 -18.10 9.56 7.00
N SER A 215 -16.78 9.46 6.88
CA SER A 215 -16.10 8.70 5.83
C SER A 215 -14.96 7.86 6.40
N LEU A 216 -14.59 6.84 5.64
CA LEU A 216 -13.47 5.96 5.95
C LEU A 216 -12.15 6.63 5.55
N PHE A 217 -11.07 6.27 6.23
CA PHE A 217 -9.72 6.57 5.79
C PHE A 217 -8.79 5.39 6.08
N GLU A 218 -7.80 5.16 5.22
CA GLU A 218 -6.85 4.05 5.35
C GLU A 218 -5.43 4.58 5.62
N ILE A 219 -5.08 5.69 4.98
CA ILE A 219 -3.76 6.32 5.06
C ILE A 219 -3.94 7.81 5.30
N LEU A 220 -3.23 8.34 6.30
CA LEU A 220 -3.17 9.77 6.59
C LEU A 220 -2.06 10.41 5.76
N SER A 221 -2.43 11.02 4.63
CA SER A 221 -1.49 11.80 3.80
C SER A 221 -1.32 13.21 4.35
N LEU A 222 -0.12 13.49 4.87
CA LEU A 222 0.25 14.75 5.49
C LEU A 222 1.12 15.58 4.56
N THR A 223 0.62 16.74 4.14
CA THR A 223 1.35 17.66 3.27
C THR A 223 2.35 18.48 4.08
N ILE A 224 3.61 18.51 3.62
CA ILE A 224 4.61 19.43 4.16
C ILE A 224 4.28 20.85 3.65
N PRO A 225 4.02 21.82 4.53
CA PRO A 225 3.76 23.20 4.11
C PRO A 225 4.96 23.80 3.36
N GLU A 226 4.70 24.67 2.38
CA GLU A 226 5.76 25.35 1.63
C GLU A 226 6.75 26.06 2.58
N ARG A 227 8.04 25.80 2.37
CA ARG A 227 9.12 26.40 3.15
C ARG A 227 9.19 27.90 2.83
N ARG A 228 8.75 28.75 3.77
CA ARG A 228 9.22 30.15 3.76
C ARG A 228 10.69 30.13 4.14
N ILE A 229 11.56 30.56 3.22
CA ILE A 229 12.97 30.84 3.50
C ILE A 229 12.98 31.91 4.58
N GLN A 230 13.46 31.57 5.79
CA GLN A 230 13.69 32.57 6.80
C GLN A 230 14.91 33.40 6.41
N LEU A 231 14.80 34.72 6.51
CA LEU A 231 15.84 35.70 6.15
C LEU A 231 17.17 35.47 6.88
N PHE A 232 17.17 34.73 8.00
CA PHE A 232 18.34 34.47 8.82
C PHE A 232 18.36 33.00 9.29
N GLY A 233 18.83 32.10 8.43
CA GLY A 233 19.39 30.80 8.83
C GLY A 233 18.40 29.67 9.13
N GLY A 234 18.40 28.67 8.24
CA GLY A 234 17.84 27.33 8.49
C GLY A 234 16.46 27.09 7.89
N GLN A 235 16.24 25.86 7.41
CA GLN A 235 14.91 25.40 7.03
C GLN A 235 14.13 25.03 8.30
N LYS A 236 12.91 25.55 8.47
CA LYS A 236 12.04 25.11 9.56
C LYS A 236 11.75 23.60 9.40
N ALA A 237 12.15 22.80 10.37
CA ALA A 237 11.68 21.42 10.49
C ALA A 237 10.22 21.42 10.97
N PHE A 238 9.41 20.53 10.43
CA PHE A 238 8.04 20.29 10.90
C PHE A 238 8.00 19.01 11.71
N THR A 239 7.39 19.09 12.89
CA THR A 239 7.07 17.91 13.71
C THR A 239 5.88 17.16 13.13
N LEU A 240 5.74 15.88 13.47
CA LEU A 240 4.59 15.09 13.03
C LEU A 240 3.28 15.66 13.59
N GLU A 241 3.32 16.13 14.84
CA GLU A 241 2.22 16.77 15.53
C GLU A 241 1.77 18.05 14.81
N GLU A 242 2.70 18.88 14.33
CA GLU A 242 2.37 20.05 13.52
C GLU A 242 1.69 19.64 12.20
N LEU A 243 2.16 18.59 11.54
CA LEU A 243 1.58 18.12 10.28
C LEU A 243 0.17 17.55 10.48
N ILE A 244 -0.05 16.75 11.54
CA ILE A 244 -1.38 16.26 11.92
C ILE A 244 -2.29 17.41 12.32
N GLY A 245 -1.77 18.39 13.07
CA GLY A 245 -2.50 19.61 13.44
C GLY A 245 -2.92 20.42 12.21
N ASN A 246 -2.06 20.51 11.20
CA ASN A 246 -2.41 21.14 9.92
C ASN A 246 -3.47 20.36 9.16
N TYR A 247 -3.40 19.02 9.15
CA TYR A 247 -4.41 18.17 8.51
C TYR A 247 -5.82 18.37 9.12
N LEU A 248 -5.89 18.51 10.46
CA LEU A 248 -7.15 18.72 11.17
C LEU A 248 -7.59 20.19 11.24
N LYS A 249 -6.76 21.12 10.76
CA LYS A 249 -7.06 22.54 10.78
C LYS A 249 -8.25 22.82 9.89
N SER A 250 -9.17 23.67 10.37
CA SER A 250 -10.31 24.07 9.55
C SER A 250 -9.85 24.80 8.30
N GLU A 251 -10.35 24.39 7.14
CA GLU A 251 -10.06 24.99 5.85
C GLU A 251 -11.27 25.72 5.26
N MET A 252 -11.01 26.64 4.34
CA MET A 252 -12.05 27.35 3.62
C MET A 252 -12.25 26.70 2.27
N ILE A 253 -13.46 26.19 2.02
CA ILE A 253 -13.86 25.64 0.73
C ILE A 253 -14.68 26.69 0.00
N HIS A 254 -14.18 27.10 -1.16
CA HIS A 254 -14.87 28.03 -2.04
C HIS A 254 -15.79 27.26 -3.01
N ASP A 255 -16.62 28.01 -3.74
CA ASP A 255 -17.38 27.48 -4.87
C ASP A 255 -18.52 26.48 -4.58
N LEU A 256 -19.06 26.47 -3.36
CA LEU A 256 -20.19 25.61 -2.97
C LEU A 256 -21.53 26.35 -2.97
N LYS A 257 -22.61 25.65 -3.32
CA LYS A 257 -23.99 26.19 -3.22
C LYS A 257 -24.55 25.91 -1.82
N CYS A 258 -25.11 26.93 -1.17
CA CYS A 258 -25.77 26.78 0.12
C CYS A 258 -27.28 26.55 -0.05
N SER A 259 -27.80 25.48 0.56
CA SER A 259 -29.24 25.13 0.52
C SER A 259 -30.14 26.09 1.30
N LYS A 260 -29.58 26.94 2.18
CA LYS A 260 -30.33 27.90 3.01
C LYS A 260 -30.15 29.35 2.59
N CYS A 261 -29.18 29.66 1.74
CA CYS A 261 -29.10 30.99 1.16
C CYS A 261 -30.12 31.11 0.03
N HIS A 262 -30.85 32.22 -0.04
CA HIS A 262 -31.78 32.50 -1.16
C HIS A 262 -31.05 32.90 -2.46
N SER A 263 -29.72 32.93 -2.45
CA SER A 263 -28.90 33.29 -3.61
C SER A 263 -28.35 32.04 -4.28
N LEU A 264 -28.37 32.04 -5.62
CA LEU A 264 -27.78 30.99 -6.46
C LEU A 264 -26.25 31.10 -6.57
N GLU A 265 -25.66 32.16 -6.04
CA GLU A 265 -24.23 32.36 -6.05
C GLU A 265 -23.52 31.34 -5.17
N LYS A 266 -22.35 30.90 -5.61
CA LYS A 266 -21.47 30.05 -4.83
C LYS A 266 -20.88 30.84 -3.66
N LYS A 267 -20.81 30.22 -2.48
CA LYS A 267 -20.38 30.85 -1.24
C LYS A 267 -19.23 30.07 -0.59
N PRO A 268 -18.40 30.73 0.22
CA PRO A 268 -17.37 30.07 1.02
C PRO A 268 -17.97 29.31 2.21
N PHE A 269 -17.39 28.15 2.52
CA PHE A 269 -17.73 27.32 3.66
C PHE A 269 -16.49 27.05 4.50
N LYS A 270 -16.65 27.06 5.82
CA LYS A 270 -15.65 26.55 6.75
C LYS A 270 -15.85 25.04 6.86
N LYS A 271 -14.84 24.26 6.46
CA LYS A 271 -14.78 22.81 6.62
C LYS A 271 -13.98 22.47 7.87
N VAL A 272 -14.54 21.62 8.71
CA VAL A 272 -13.87 21.06 9.90
C VAL A 272 -13.83 19.55 9.75
N THR A 273 -12.65 18.97 9.90
CA THR A 273 -12.41 17.52 9.83
C THR A 273 -11.93 17.04 11.20
N THR A 274 -12.44 15.90 11.66
CA THR A 274 -12.06 15.28 12.94
C THR A 274 -11.97 13.76 12.80
N PHE A 275 -11.14 13.11 13.61
CA PHE A 275 -11.15 11.65 13.71
C PHE A 275 -12.27 11.20 14.66
N THR A 276 -13.16 10.32 14.19
CA THR A 276 -14.20 9.72 15.03
C THR A 276 -13.80 8.35 15.53
N ARG A 277 -12.98 7.62 14.76
CA ARG A 277 -12.39 6.35 15.16
C ARG A 277 -11.01 6.21 14.52
N LEU A 278 -9.98 5.92 15.33
CA LEU A 278 -8.66 5.61 14.81
C LEU A 278 -8.58 4.13 14.37
N PRO A 279 -7.75 3.81 13.37
CA PRO A 279 -7.49 2.43 12.96
C PRO A 279 -6.65 1.69 14.01
N GLU A 280 -6.62 0.34 13.94
CA GLU A 280 -5.69 -0.46 14.74
C GLU A 280 -4.24 -0.24 14.32
N ILE A 281 -4.02 0.03 13.02
CA ILE A 281 -2.73 0.39 12.46
C ILE A 281 -2.88 1.74 11.76
N LEU A 282 -2.25 2.79 12.30
CA LEU A 282 -2.22 4.09 11.65
C LEU A 282 -1.10 4.13 10.62
N CYS A 283 -1.44 4.23 9.33
CA CYS A 283 -0.47 4.51 8.27
C CYS A 283 -0.40 6.01 8.01
N ILE A 284 0.81 6.57 8.07
CA ILE A 284 1.06 7.99 7.80
C ILE A 284 1.96 8.10 6.58
N HIS A 285 1.44 8.76 5.55
CA HIS A 285 2.19 9.11 4.35
C HIS A 285 2.58 10.58 4.41
N ILE A 286 3.87 10.89 4.28
CA ILE A 286 4.34 12.28 4.21
C ILE A 286 4.49 12.66 2.73
N VAL A 287 3.66 13.60 2.26
CA VAL A 287 3.73 14.07 0.87
C VAL A 287 4.99 14.91 0.70
N ARG A 288 5.97 14.35 0.00
CA ARG A 288 7.31 14.95 -0.21
C ARG A 288 7.54 15.44 -1.63
N THR A 289 6.69 15.04 -2.56
CA THR A 289 6.73 15.44 -3.97
C THR A 289 5.71 16.55 -4.19
N ILE A 290 6.15 17.60 -4.87
CA ILE A 290 5.28 18.67 -5.37
C ILE A 290 5.51 18.78 -6.87
N TRP A 291 4.44 18.97 -7.64
CA TRP A 291 4.57 19.17 -9.07
C TRP A 291 5.07 20.60 -9.32
N SER A 292 6.30 20.73 -9.82
CA SER A 292 6.85 22.02 -10.21
C SER A 292 6.33 22.39 -11.60
N GLN A 293 5.63 23.52 -11.71
CA GLN A 293 5.16 24.04 -13.00
C GLN A 293 6.31 24.47 -13.93
N TYR A 294 7.55 24.54 -13.43
CA TYR A 294 8.70 25.02 -14.19
C TYR A 294 9.34 23.97 -15.13
N GLU A 295 9.09 22.67 -14.93
CA GLU A 295 9.70 21.63 -15.75
C GLU A 295 8.85 21.20 -16.96
N ALA A 296 7.56 21.54 -16.99
CA ALA A 296 6.66 21.20 -18.09
C ALA A 296 6.87 22.06 -19.36
N SER A 297 7.62 23.16 -19.27
CA SER A 297 7.89 24.06 -20.39
C SER A 297 9.22 23.81 -21.11
N SER A 298 10.12 22.98 -20.58
CA SER A 298 11.47 22.79 -21.15
C SER A 298 11.61 21.58 -22.09
N THR A 299 10.56 20.80 -22.34
CA THR A 299 10.62 19.61 -23.20
C THR A 299 9.86 19.76 -24.53
N LYS A 300 9.47 20.97 -24.92
CA LYS A 300 8.86 21.22 -26.26
C LYS A 300 9.80 21.77 -27.33
N ASP A 301 11.04 22.08 -26.99
CA ASP A 301 12.03 22.54 -27.96
C ASP A 301 13.26 21.62 -27.96
N MET A 302 13.12 20.43 -28.56
CA MET A 302 14.22 19.73 -29.24
C MET A 302 13.72 18.76 -30.30
#